data_AF-A0A7M2JB60-F1
#
_entry.id   AF-A0A7M2JB60-F1
#
_cell.length_a   1.000
_cell.length_b   1.000
_cell.length_c   1.000
_cell.angle_alpha   90.00
_cell.angle_beta   90.00
_cell.angle_gamma   90.00
#
_symmetry.space_group_name_H-M   'P 1'
#
loop_
_entity.id
_entity.type
_entity.pdbx_description
1 polymer ?
#
loop_
_entity_poly.entity_id
_entity_poly.type
_entity_poly.pdbx_seq_one_letter_code
_entity_poly.pdbx_strand_id
1 'polypeptide(L)'
;MYKVTPNPPHASTAAPAEQPTGNVFLVSPNIDSETLLANAAENLASANQMAATLAFDLDEPHRAIALGIQQLIDLSALLVSRAQEHVAPTASTATASPPTPPPYPKAAT
;
A
#
# COMPACT_ATOMS: atom_id res chain seq x y z
N MET A 1 31.60 59.92 21.09
CA MET A 1 31.91 58.52 21.49
C MET A 1 30.61 57.73 21.44
N TYR A 2 30.41 56.92 20.41
CA TYR A 2 29.24 56.03 20.31
C TYR A 2 29.64 54.64 20.78
N LYS A 3 28.96 54.13 21.81
CA LYS A 3 29.17 52.78 22.31
C LYS A 3 28.34 51.83 21.43
N VAL A 4 29.00 51.10 20.54
CA VAL A 4 28.37 50.03 19.76
C VAL A 4 28.16 48.83 20.69
N THR A 5 26.91 48.50 20.97
CA THR A 5 26.56 47.24 21.65
C THR A 5 26.72 46.11 20.62
N PRO A 6 27.53 45.07 20.87
CA PRO A 6 27.60 43.94 19.95
C PRO A 6 26.31 43.14 20.08
N ASN A 7 25.55 43.03 19.00
CA ASN A 7 24.46 42.07 18.91
C ASN A 7 25.07 40.64 18.90
N PRO A 8 24.65 39.71 19.76
CA PRO A 8 25.12 38.32 19.67
C PRO A 8 24.58 37.65 18.40
N PRO A 9 25.34 36.73 17.77
CA PRO A 9 24.83 35.95 16.66
C PRO A 9 23.95 34.83 17.22
N HIS A 10 22.64 35.06 17.33
CA HIS A 10 21.71 33.94 17.35
C HIS A 10 21.53 33.46 15.92
N ALA A 11 22.48 32.65 15.46
CA ALA A 11 22.24 31.70 14.39
C ALA A 11 21.17 30.72 14.89
N SER A 12 19.91 31.14 14.82
CA SER A 12 18.81 30.19 14.83
C SER A 12 18.79 29.60 13.43
N THR A 13 19.58 28.54 13.25
CA THR A 13 19.24 27.50 12.29
C THR A 13 17.85 27.05 12.68
N ALA A 14 16.83 27.69 12.10
CA ALA A 14 15.47 27.26 12.24
C ALA A 14 15.39 25.91 11.53
N ALA A 15 15.59 24.84 12.30
CA ALA A 15 14.89 23.61 12.01
C ALA A 15 13.43 24.02 11.78
N PRO A 16 12.76 23.58 10.68
CA PRO A 16 11.35 23.85 10.54
C PRO A 16 10.69 23.28 11.79
N ALA A 17 10.19 24.15 12.66
CA ALA A 17 9.33 23.73 13.74
C ALA A 17 8.10 23.16 13.02
N GLU A 18 8.02 21.83 12.92
CA GLU A 18 6.83 21.14 12.46
C GLU A 18 5.70 21.61 13.38
N GLN A 19 4.88 22.53 12.89
CA GLN A 19 3.62 22.84 13.53
C GLN A 19 2.89 21.51 13.68
N PRO A 20 2.32 21.20 14.86
CA PRO A 20 1.53 20.00 15.01
C PRO A 20 0.31 20.16 14.10
N THR A 21 0.42 19.61 12.89
CA THR A 21 -0.69 19.48 11.97
C THR A 21 -1.69 18.59 12.71
N GLY A 22 -2.92 19.05 12.85
CA GLY A 22 -3.99 18.37 13.60
C GLY A 22 -4.46 17.05 12.95
N ASN A 23 -3.54 16.29 12.37
CA ASN A 23 -3.80 15.04 11.69
C ASN A 23 -3.64 13.91 12.70
N VAL A 24 -4.77 13.35 13.13
CA VAL A 24 -4.80 12.15 13.99
C VAL A 24 -4.35 10.91 13.21
N PHE A 25 -4.42 10.95 11.88
CA PHE A 25 -4.01 9.89 10.98
C PHE A 25 -2.97 10.40 9.97
N LEU A 26 -1.84 9.71 9.89
CA LEU A 26 -0.76 9.97 8.95
C LEU A 26 -0.28 8.63 8.38
N VAL A 27 -0.04 8.60 7.07
CA VAL A 27 0.65 7.47 6.43
C VAL A 27 2.14 7.82 6.38
N SER A 28 2.98 7.00 7.01
CA SER A 28 4.42 7.23 7.00
C SER A 28 4.99 7.02 5.58
N PRO A 29 5.87 7.92 5.09
CA PRO A 29 6.40 7.84 3.74
C PRO A 29 7.33 6.63 3.52
N ASN A 30 7.76 5.97 4.60
CA ASN A 30 8.69 4.83 4.57
C ASN A 30 7.97 3.47 4.60
N ILE A 31 6.64 3.43 4.55
CA ILE A 31 5.90 2.16 4.48
C ILE A 31 5.98 1.61 3.06
N ASP A 32 6.26 0.32 2.96
CA ASP A 32 6.36 -0.39 1.68
C ASP A 32 4.98 -0.55 1.02
N SER A 33 4.99 -0.72 -0.30
CA SER A 33 3.75 -0.84 -1.07
C SER A 33 2.94 -2.10 -0.73
N GLU A 34 3.58 -3.18 -0.26
CA GLU A 34 2.89 -4.41 0.13
C GLU A 34 2.05 -4.15 1.38
N THR A 35 2.63 -3.53 2.41
CA THR A 35 1.93 -3.12 3.63
C THR A 35 0.80 -2.13 3.35
N LEU A 36 1.02 -1.14 2.46
CA LEU A 36 -0.03 -0.19 2.07
C LEU A 36 -1.20 -0.89 1.37
N LEU A 37 -0.92 -1.80 0.43
CA LEU A 37 -1.94 -2.54 -0.29
C LEU A 37 -2.66 -3.56 0.59
N ALA A 38 -1.97 -4.19 1.55
CA ALA A 38 -2.58 -5.07 2.53
C ALA A 38 -3.59 -4.30 3.40
N ASN A 39 -3.20 -3.14 3.93
CA ASN A 39 -4.11 -2.30 4.71
C ASN A 39 -5.28 -1.77 3.87
N ALA A 40 -5.04 -1.42 2.60
CA ALA A 40 -6.11 -1.05 1.68
C ALA A 40 -7.11 -2.19 1.47
N ALA A 41 -6.64 -3.43 1.30
CA ALA A 41 -7.50 -4.61 1.16
C ALA A 41 -8.35 -4.85 2.42
N GLU A 42 -7.77 -4.72 3.61
CA GLU A 42 -8.49 -4.84 4.89
C GLU A 42 -9.56 -3.76 5.07
N ASN A 43 -9.26 -2.52 4.69
CA ASN A 43 -10.23 -1.42 4.71
C ASN A 43 -11.39 -1.67 3.74
N LEU A 44 -11.11 -2.17 2.53
CA LEU A 44 -12.14 -2.52 1.55
C LEU A 44 -13.00 -3.69 2.05
N ALA A 45 -12.41 -4.71 2.68
CA ALA A 45 -13.16 -5.81 3.27
C ALA A 45 -14.12 -5.32 4.36
N SER A 46 -13.63 -4.41 5.23
CA SER A 46 -14.45 -3.79 6.28
C SER A 46 -15.57 -2.94 5.70
N ALA A 47 -15.28 -2.12 4.69
CA ALA A 47 -16.27 -1.30 3.99
C ALA A 47 -17.32 -2.15 3.28
N ASN A 48 -16.94 -3.30 2.70
CA ASN A 48 -17.87 -4.23 2.06
C ASN A 48 -18.86 -4.80 3.08
N GLN A 49 -18.38 -5.24 4.26
CA GLN A 49 -19.25 -5.73 5.33
C GLN A 49 -20.23 -4.64 5.82
N MET A 50 -19.76 -3.41 5.96
CA MET A 50 -20.61 -2.26 6.31
C MET A 50 -21.66 -1.98 5.24
N ALA A 51 -21.28 -1.95 3.96
CA ALA A 51 -22.19 -1.72 2.84
C ALA A 51 -23.24 -2.83 2.71
N ALA A 52 -22.82 -4.09 2.90
CA ALA A 52 -23.71 -5.25 2.92
C ALA A 52 -24.74 -5.13 4.04
N THR A 53 -24.28 -4.85 5.27
CA THR A 53 -25.13 -4.66 6.45
C THR A 53 -26.14 -3.54 6.20
N LEU A 54 -25.66 -2.39 5.72
CA LEU A 54 -26.51 -1.25 5.41
C LEU A 54 -27.55 -1.57 4.32
N ALA A 55 -27.19 -2.35 3.31
CA ALA A 55 -28.13 -2.75 2.26
C ALA A 55 -29.29 -3.62 2.80
N PHE A 56 -29.08 -4.40 3.85
CA PHE A 56 -30.15 -5.16 4.52
C PHE A 56 -31.12 -4.26 5.29
N ASP A 57 -30.62 -3.18 5.90
CA ASP A 57 -31.41 -2.28 6.76
C ASP A 57 -32.19 -1.20 5.99
N LEU A 58 -31.93 -1.04 4.68
CA LEU A 58 -32.52 0.00 3.86
C LEU A 58 -33.67 -0.50 2.97
N ASP A 59 -34.64 0.37 2.76
CA ASP A 59 -35.69 0.23 1.75
C ASP A 59 -35.22 0.73 0.37
N GLU A 60 -35.97 0.37 -0.68
CA GLU A 60 -35.78 0.99 -2.01
C GLU A 60 -36.13 2.49 -1.97
N PRO A 61 -35.37 3.37 -2.66
CA PRO A 61 -34.26 3.10 -3.59
C PRO A 61 -32.87 3.10 -2.93
N HIS A 62 -32.78 3.36 -1.62
CA HIS A 62 -31.49 3.52 -0.93
C HIS A 62 -30.71 2.21 -0.86
N ARG A 63 -31.42 1.08 -0.75
CA ARG A 63 -30.82 -0.25 -0.88
C ARG A 63 -30.09 -0.44 -2.21
N ALA A 64 -30.70 -0.05 -3.34
CA ALA A 64 -30.04 -0.12 -4.64
C ALA A 64 -28.75 0.71 -4.69
N ILE A 65 -28.73 1.88 -4.04
CA ILE A 65 -27.52 2.71 -3.92
C ILE A 65 -26.46 2.00 -3.08
N ALA A 66 -26.82 1.43 -1.93
CA ALA A 66 -25.90 0.70 -1.07
C ALA A 66 -25.28 -0.52 -1.78
N LEU A 67 -26.09 -1.27 -2.54
CA LEU A 67 -25.61 -2.38 -3.38
C LEU A 67 -24.68 -1.89 -4.50
N GLY A 68 -24.96 -0.73 -5.10
CA GLY A 68 -24.06 -0.11 -6.08
C GLY A 68 -22.70 0.27 -5.48
N ILE A 69 -22.69 0.81 -4.26
CA ILE A 69 -21.45 1.08 -3.51
C ILE A 69 -20.69 -0.23 -3.24
N GLN A 70 -21.41 -1.27 -2.79
CA GLN A 70 -20.82 -2.58 -2.55
C GLN A 70 -20.13 -3.14 -3.81
N GLN A 71 -20.80 -3.04 -4.97
CA GLN A 71 -20.22 -3.46 -6.25
C GLN A 71 -18.93 -2.68 -6.59
N LEU A 72 -18.87 -1.38 -6.32
CA LEU A 72 -17.63 -0.60 -6.53
C LEU A 72 -16.50 -1.02 -5.59
N ILE A 73 -16.83 -1.40 -4.35
CA ILE A 73 -15.86 -1.91 -3.38
C ILE A 73 -15.30 -3.25 -3.85
N ASP A 74 -16.14 -4.18 -4.31
CA ASP A 74 -15.71 -5.47 -4.86
C ASP A 74 -14.77 -5.28 -6.06
N LEU A 75 -15.12 -4.38 -6.99
CA LEU A 75 -14.26 -4.07 -8.14
C LEU A 75 -12.92 -3.47 -7.71
N SER A 76 -12.91 -2.61 -6.69
CA SER A 76 -11.69 -2.02 -6.13
C SER A 76 -10.81 -3.07 -5.46
N ALA A 77 -11.41 -4.05 -4.77
CA ALA A 77 -10.68 -5.15 -4.14
C ALA A 77 -9.94 -6.00 -5.20
N LEU A 78 -10.57 -6.27 -6.35
CA LEU A 78 -9.90 -6.95 -7.47
C LEU A 78 -8.68 -6.19 -7.99
N LEU A 79 -8.76 -4.86 -8.09
CA LEU A 79 -7.63 -4.02 -8.49
C LEU A 79 -6.49 -4.08 -7.46
N VAL A 80 -6.82 -4.03 -6.17
CA VAL A 80 -5.84 -4.13 -5.08
C VAL A 80 -5.16 -5.50 -5.07
N SER A 81 -5.92 -6.59 -5.23
CA SER A 81 -5.34 -7.94 -5.32
C SER A 81 -4.36 -8.04 -6.49
N ARG A 82 -4.68 -7.47 -7.65
CA ARG A 82 -3.75 -7.43 -8.79
C ARG A 82 -2.52 -6.56 -8.52
N ALA A 83 -2.69 -5.42 -7.85
CA ALA A 83 -1.55 -4.60 -7.45
C ALA A 83 -0.62 -5.34 -6.48
N GLN A 84 -1.16 -6.14 -5.54
CA GLN A 84 -0.35 -6.94 -4.62
C GLN A 84 0.49 -8.00 -5.36
N GLU A 85 -0.10 -8.68 -6.36
CA GLU A 85 0.63 -9.64 -7.23
C GLU A 85 1.83 -8.97 -7.95
N HIS A 86 1.74 -7.69 -8.28
CA HIS A 86 2.82 -6.94 -8.92
C HIS A 86 3.95 -6.55 -7.93
N VAL A 87 3.62 -6.33 -6.65
CA VAL A 87 4.61 -5.96 -5.62
C VAL A 87 5.37 -7.19 -5.12
N ALA A 88 4.72 -8.35 -5.07
CA ALA A 88 5.35 -9.63 -4.74
C ALA A 88 5.36 -10.54 -5.99
N PRO A 89 6.25 -10.30 -6.98
CA PRO A 89 6.36 -11.21 -8.12
C PRO A 89 6.72 -12.59 -7.59
N THR A 90 5.80 -13.53 -7.72
CA THR A 90 5.97 -14.91 -7.27
C THR A 90 7.26 -15.45 -7.87
N ALA A 91 8.26 -15.72 -7.03
CA ALA A 91 9.45 -16.50 -7.36
C ALA A 91 9.11 -17.98 -7.58
N SER A 92 8.01 -18.27 -8.26
CA SER A 92 7.50 -19.62 -8.50
C SER A 92 7.21 -19.77 -9.99
N THR A 93 8.27 -20.02 -10.76
CA THR A 93 8.38 -21.08 -11.80
C THR A 93 9.80 -21.01 -12.39
N ALA A 94 10.82 -21.40 -11.63
CA ALA A 94 12.16 -21.67 -12.18
C ALA A 94 12.94 -22.68 -11.34
N THR A 95 12.29 -23.74 -10.86
CA THR A 95 12.93 -25.02 -10.54
C THR A 95 12.59 -26.02 -11.65
N ALA A 96 12.80 -25.63 -12.90
CA ALA A 96 13.01 -26.62 -13.96
C ALA A 96 14.42 -27.18 -13.73
N SER A 97 14.50 -28.46 -13.36
CA SER A 97 15.78 -29.18 -13.20
C SER A 97 16.71 -28.91 -14.39
N PRO A 98 18.03 -28.77 -14.17
CA PRO A 98 18.98 -28.62 -15.27
C PRO A 98 18.90 -29.85 -16.21
N PRO A 99 19.01 -29.67 -17.53
CA PRO A 99 18.96 -30.77 -18.47
C PRO A 99 20.10 -31.76 -18.18
N THR A 100 19.78 -33.05 -18.13
CA THR A 100 20.77 -34.13 -17.99
C THR A 100 21.75 -34.06 -19.17
N PRO A 101 23.08 -34.01 -18.93
CA PRO A 101 24.05 -33.96 -20.01
C PRO A 101 24.00 -35.26 -20.85
N PRO A 102 24.24 -35.19 -22.17
CA PRO A 102 24.23 -36.37 -23.03
C PRO A 102 25.33 -37.37 -22.61
N PRO A 103 25.10 -38.69 -22.78
CA PRO A 103 26.10 -39.69 -22.45
C PRO A 103 27.34 -39.53 -23.34
N TYR A 104 28.53 -39.48 -22.72
CA TYR A 104 29.81 -39.43 -23.43
C TYR A 104 29.93 -40.60 -24.42
N PRO A 105 30.48 -40.38 -25.63
CA PRO A 105 30.75 -41.48 -26.55
C PRO A 105 31.86 -42.38 -25.97
N LYS A 106 31.60 -43.69 -25.88
CA LYS A 106 32.65 -44.66 -25.55
C LYS A 106 33.73 -44.58 -26.63
N ALA A 107 34.97 -44.36 -26.20
CA ALA A 107 36.13 -44.46 -27.07
C ALA A 107 36.18 -45.87 -27.67
N ALA A 108 35.98 -45.96 -28.99
CA ALA A 108 36.23 -47.18 -29.73
C ALA A 108 37.76 -47.38 -29.80
N THR A 109 38.19 -48.57 -29.36
CA THR A 109 39.52 -49.12 -29.63
C THR A 109 39.52 -49.79 -30.99
#